data_AF-A0A2L0F887-F1
#
_entry.id   AF-A0A2L0F887-F1
#
_cell.length_a   1.000
_cell.length_b   1.000
_cell.length_c   1.000
_cell.angle_alpha   90.00
_cell.angle_beta   90.00
_cell.angle_gamma   90.00
#
_symmetry.space_group_name_H-M   'P 1'
#
loop_
_entity.id
_entity.type
_entity.pdbx_description
1 polymer ?
#
loop_
_entity_poly.entity_id
_entity_poly.type
_entity_poly.pdbx_seq_one_letter_code
_entity_poly.pdbx_strand_id
1 'polypeptide(L)'
;MRRYTILASGWMLALVGAGCAEIPETVSSETPDKVWCSVRKTECAVWLKDADGKTTSDSGPRNRPPVPDAGEDLVVAAAPGTCEATVTLDGRVSDPDDNVRMVAWSSEAASLGKALSVQATLPVGEHVLKLRAFDLSGAYTYDDVTVTVTGEALPEFVSPAPSVDVSRCAPGTAAVTLDVPEASDPCSGGAAVVTGRVILVNGEPADIPVVDGRATLPPGTSTVEWTATNGSGSATFRQEVHVGAEPTLFATGALKIGHEVQLTAEGGQLGSAMNVGNEPTILENRPAPLFLGSLGAQVTIVDDFWGVIVLPNGTLRLHNQSMGSSRGRFYARAIDVQPNARVEHDDVFCR
;
A
#
# COMPACT_ATOMS: atom_id res chain seq x y z
N MET A 1 47.35 -23.47 31.22
CA MET A 1 47.34 -24.78 31.91
C MET A 1 46.80 -24.57 33.31
N ARG A 2 45.65 -25.15 33.66
CA ARG A 2 45.21 -25.25 35.06
C ARG A 2 45.56 -26.66 35.55
N ARG A 3 46.22 -26.76 36.70
CA ARG A 3 46.50 -28.04 37.37
C ARG A 3 45.29 -28.36 38.25
N TYR A 4 44.77 -29.57 38.14
CA TYR A 4 43.78 -30.10 39.07
C TYR A 4 44.37 -31.35 39.74
N THR A 5 44.25 -31.43 41.05
CA THR A 5 44.67 -32.58 41.85
C THR A 5 43.43 -33.42 42.13
N ILE A 6 43.40 -34.66 41.67
CA ILE A 6 42.33 -35.60 42.00
C ILE A 6 42.69 -36.24 43.34
N LEU A 7 41.92 -35.96 44.38
CA LEU A 7 42.01 -36.66 45.66
C LEU A 7 41.13 -37.90 45.59
N ALA A 8 41.72 -39.05 45.94
CA ALA A 8 40.98 -40.29 46.09
C ALA A 8 39.89 -40.12 47.16
N SER A 9 38.69 -40.57 46.83
CA SER A 9 37.45 -40.51 47.61
C SER A 9 36.85 -39.11 47.82
N GLY A 10 35.76 -38.83 47.10
CA GLY A 10 34.91 -37.66 47.33
C GLY A 10 34.46 -37.01 46.02
N TRP A 11 33.16 -37.12 45.74
CA TRP A 11 32.45 -36.51 44.62
C TRP A 11 32.86 -35.05 44.38
N MET A 12 33.15 -34.70 43.12
CA MET A 12 33.19 -33.30 42.71
C MET A 12 32.43 -33.10 41.40
N LEU A 13 31.34 -32.36 41.51
CA LEU A 13 30.56 -31.77 40.42
C LEU A 13 31.49 -30.80 39.66
N ALA A 14 31.93 -31.15 38.46
CA ALA A 14 32.56 -30.20 37.55
C ALA A 14 31.46 -29.51 36.73
N LEU A 15 31.42 -28.17 36.79
CA LEU A 15 30.47 -27.35 36.04
C LEU A 15 30.43 -27.75 34.56
N VAL A 16 29.20 -27.92 34.09
CA VAL A 16 28.80 -28.15 32.70
C VAL A 16 29.30 -27.01 31.81
N GLY A 17 30.11 -27.34 30.81
CA GLY A 17 30.56 -26.42 29.78
C GLY A 17 31.57 -27.09 28.85
N ALA A 18 31.06 -27.58 27.71
CA ALA A 18 31.73 -28.42 26.71
C ALA A 18 31.90 -29.89 27.11
N GLY A 19 31.36 -30.78 26.26
CA GLY A 19 31.15 -32.19 26.50
C GLY A 19 32.41 -32.95 26.92
N CYS A 20 32.24 -33.76 27.97
CA CYS A 20 33.01 -34.97 28.19
C CYS A 20 32.02 -35.85 29.00
N ALA A 21 31.60 -36.98 28.42
CA ALA A 21 30.63 -37.90 29.04
C ALA A 21 31.23 -38.62 30.27
N GLU A 22 30.37 -39.21 31.09
CA GLU A 22 30.72 -39.96 32.32
C GLU A 22 31.81 -41.01 32.08
N ILE A 23 32.79 -41.06 32.98
CA ILE A 23 33.83 -42.09 33.02
C ILE A 23 33.17 -43.40 33.50
N PRO A 24 33.36 -44.55 32.84
CA PRO A 24 32.82 -45.81 33.36
C PRO A 24 33.40 -46.11 34.74
N GLU A 25 32.53 -46.49 35.68
CA GLU A 25 32.92 -47.06 36.96
C GLU A 25 33.62 -48.40 36.74
N THR A 26 34.94 -48.40 36.52
CA THR A 26 35.91 -49.43 36.95
C THR A 26 37.29 -49.13 36.34
N VAL A 27 38.08 -48.29 37.02
CA VAL A 27 39.55 -48.34 36.87
C VAL A 27 40.07 -49.12 38.06
N SER A 28 40.35 -50.41 37.85
CA SER A 28 40.97 -51.24 38.90
C SER A 28 42.34 -50.67 39.23
N SER A 29 42.59 -50.54 40.52
CA SER A 29 43.76 -49.93 41.11
C SER A 29 45.05 -50.68 40.78
N GLU A 30 45.78 -50.22 39.77
CA GLU A 30 47.25 -50.21 39.77
C GLU A 30 47.68 -48.85 39.23
N THR A 31 48.30 -48.06 40.11
CA THR A 31 48.54 -46.60 40.06
C THR A 31 48.96 -46.03 38.69
N PRO A 32 48.15 -45.14 38.06
CA PRO A 32 48.66 -44.19 37.09
C PRO A 32 48.96 -42.83 37.76
N ASP A 33 50.23 -42.43 37.73
CA ASP A 33 50.77 -41.31 38.54
C ASP A 33 50.41 -39.89 38.04
N LYS A 34 49.61 -39.74 36.97
CA LYS A 34 48.99 -38.47 36.54
C LYS A 34 48.03 -38.68 35.37
N VAL A 35 46.81 -38.15 35.49
CA VAL A 35 45.85 -38.01 34.39
C VAL A 35 45.97 -36.59 33.82
N TRP A 36 46.20 -36.48 32.50
CA TRP A 36 46.25 -35.18 31.80
C TRP A 36 45.05 -35.08 30.85
N CYS A 37 44.21 -34.05 31.02
CA CYS A 37 43.17 -33.69 30.06
C CYS A 37 43.58 -32.42 29.31
N SER A 38 43.59 -32.49 27.97
CA SER A 38 43.69 -31.31 27.10
C SER A 38 42.35 -31.14 26.40
N VAL A 39 41.63 -30.06 26.72
CA VAL A 39 40.45 -29.66 25.96
C VAL A 39 40.93 -28.79 24.79
N ARG A 40 40.97 -29.36 23.58
CA ARG A 40 40.92 -28.56 22.34
C ARG A 40 39.50 -28.67 21.80
N LYS A 41 39.02 -27.64 21.09
CA LYS A 41 37.61 -27.46 20.67
C LYS A 41 36.93 -28.66 19.98
N THR A 42 37.64 -29.73 19.62
CA THR A 42 37.10 -30.91 18.93
C THR A 42 37.61 -32.27 19.46
N GLU A 43 38.42 -32.34 20.53
CA GLU A 43 38.96 -33.62 21.04
C GLU A 43 39.16 -33.60 22.59
N CYS A 44 38.58 -34.60 23.29
CA CYS A 44 38.98 -35.00 24.66
C CYS A 44 39.98 -36.17 24.49
N ALA A 45 41.24 -36.02 24.90
CA ALA A 45 42.21 -37.12 24.96
C ALA A 45 42.71 -37.30 26.40
N VAL A 46 42.58 -38.52 26.94
CA VAL A 46 43.15 -38.93 28.22
C VAL A 46 44.46 -39.66 27.95
N TRP A 47 45.55 -39.18 28.53
CA TRP A 47 46.85 -39.84 28.41
C TRP A 47 47.15 -40.60 29.70
N LEU A 48 47.24 -41.92 29.60
CA LEU A 48 47.80 -42.77 30.64
C LEU A 48 49.24 -43.09 30.25
N LYS A 49 50.17 -42.90 31.19
CA LYS A 49 51.54 -43.42 31.09
C LYS A 49 51.63 -44.62 32.01
N ASP A 50 52.02 -45.77 31.45
CA ASP A 50 52.50 -46.88 32.27
C ASP A 50 53.91 -46.56 32.84
N ALA A 51 54.35 -47.40 33.78
CA ALA A 51 55.65 -47.27 34.44
C ALA A 51 56.85 -47.36 33.46
N ASP A 52 56.63 -47.87 32.26
CA ASP A 52 57.65 -48.05 31.21
C ASP A 52 57.73 -46.86 30.24
N GLY A 53 56.93 -45.81 30.47
CA GLY A 53 56.94 -44.58 29.67
C GLY A 53 56.19 -44.70 28.34
N LYS A 54 55.42 -45.77 28.13
CA LYS A 54 54.60 -45.95 26.94
C LYS A 54 53.30 -45.18 27.13
N THR A 55 53.06 -44.22 26.23
CA THR A 55 51.80 -43.49 26.19
C THR A 55 50.79 -44.30 25.40
N THR A 56 49.74 -44.80 26.04
CA THR A 56 48.54 -45.25 25.33
C THR A 56 47.62 -44.04 25.19
N SER A 57 47.49 -43.52 23.97
CA SER A 57 46.41 -42.60 23.64
C SER A 57 45.17 -43.46 23.39
N ASP A 58 44.36 -43.68 24.41
CA ASP A 58 42.98 -44.09 24.17
C ASP A 58 42.21 -42.83 23.72
N SER A 59 42.40 -42.47 22.45
CA SER A 59 41.49 -41.55 21.78
C SER A 59 40.25 -42.37 21.50
N GLY A 60 39.23 -42.24 22.36
CA GLY A 60 37.90 -42.78 22.06
C GLY A 60 37.44 -42.41 20.64
N PRO A 61 36.46 -43.14 20.07
CA PRO A 61 36.05 -42.91 18.69
C PRO A 61 35.76 -41.42 18.47
N ARG A 62 36.39 -40.85 17.44
CA ARG A 62 36.21 -39.45 17.08
C ARG A 62 34.75 -39.22 16.71
N ASN A 63 34.09 -38.28 17.39
CA ASN A 63 32.71 -37.92 17.11
C ASN A 63 32.54 -37.51 15.64
N ARG A 64 31.59 -38.16 14.96
CA ARG A 64 31.17 -37.85 13.59
C ARG A 64 29.90 -37.01 13.70
N PRO A 65 29.87 -35.82 13.07
CA PRO A 65 28.72 -34.94 13.20
C PRO A 65 27.48 -35.54 12.52
N PRO A 66 26.28 -35.07 12.89
CA PRO A 66 25.05 -35.50 12.24
C PRO A 66 25.04 -35.08 10.75
N VAL A 67 24.15 -35.70 9.98
CA VAL A 67 23.88 -35.40 8.57
C VAL A 67 22.37 -35.15 8.44
N PRO A 68 21.93 -33.88 8.56
CA PRO A 68 20.56 -33.49 8.24
C PRO A 68 20.33 -33.53 6.73
N ASP A 69 19.07 -33.77 6.37
CA ASP A 69 18.53 -33.71 5.02
C ASP A 69 17.23 -32.90 5.12
N ALA A 70 17.25 -31.69 4.56
CA ALA A 70 16.14 -30.76 4.60
C ALA A 70 15.00 -31.13 3.62
N GLY A 71 15.22 -32.15 2.77
CA GLY A 71 14.31 -32.53 1.70
C GLY A 71 14.56 -31.77 0.41
N GLU A 72 13.75 -32.07 -0.61
CA GLU A 72 13.82 -31.41 -1.92
C GLU A 72 13.18 -30.01 -1.88
N ASP A 73 13.63 -29.15 -2.79
CA ASP A 73 13.03 -27.83 -3.01
C ASP A 73 11.53 -27.93 -3.33
N LEU A 74 10.75 -26.99 -2.82
CA LEU A 74 9.29 -26.98 -2.92
C LEU A 74 8.81 -25.81 -3.76
N VAL A 75 7.82 -26.05 -4.63
CA VAL A 75 7.05 -25.01 -5.30
C VAL A 75 5.58 -25.14 -4.89
N VAL A 76 5.03 -24.11 -4.26
CA VAL A 76 3.69 -24.15 -3.66
C VAL A 76 2.88 -22.91 -4.07
N ALA A 77 1.62 -23.10 -4.44
CA ALA A 77 0.72 -21.99 -4.72
C ALA A 77 0.21 -21.34 -3.42
N ALA A 78 0.16 -20.02 -3.39
CA ALA A 78 -0.52 -19.27 -2.34
C ALA A 78 -2.00 -19.67 -2.26
N ALA A 79 -2.57 -19.60 -1.06
CA ALA A 79 -4.00 -19.77 -0.89
C ALA A 79 -4.74 -18.63 -1.63
N PRO A 80 -5.92 -18.92 -2.22
CA PRO A 80 -6.68 -17.93 -2.99
C PRO A 80 -6.96 -16.67 -2.16
N GLY A 81 -6.44 -15.53 -2.63
CA GLY A 81 -6.67 -14.21 -2.03
C GLY A 81 -5.84 -13.90 -0.77
N THR A 82 -4.83 -14.70 -0.41
CA THR A 82 -4.08 -14.49 0.85
C THR A 82 -2.59 -14.19 0.68
N CYS A 83 -2.05 -14.19 -0.55
CA CYS A 83 -0.61 -13.97 -0.86
C CYS A 83 0.38 -14.82 -0.03
N GLU A 84 -0.08 -15.92 0.58
CA GLU A 84 0.69 -16.76 1.50
C GLU A 84 0.32 -18.23 1.29
N ALA A 85 1.28 -19.12 1.52
CA ALA A 85 1.08 -20.57 1.55
C ALA A 85 1.55 -21.17 2.86
N THR A 86 0.80 -22.16 3.37
CA THR A 86 1.26 -23.02 4.47
C THR A 86 1.93 -24.25 3.89
N VAL A 87 3.22 -24.40 4.18
CA VAL A 87 4.05 -25.52 3.73
C VAL A 87 4.37 -26.43 4.90
N THR A 88 4.47 -27.73 4.64
CA THR A 88 4.99 -28.70 5.61
C THR A 88 6.44 -29.00 5.24
N LEU A 89 7.37 -28.70 6.14
CA LEU A 89 8.77 -29.07 6.03
C LEU A 89 8.93 -30.43 6.70
N ASP A 90 9.46 -31.41 5.98
CA ASP A 90 9.63 -32.79 6.48
C ASP A 90 11.08 -33.23 6.33
N GLY A 91 11.88 -32.88 7.34
CA GLY A 91 13.31 -33.14 7.36
C GLY A 91 13.65 -34.54 7.84
N ARG A 92 14.86 -34.99 7.51
CA ARG A 92 15.46 -36.22 8.03
C ARG A 92 16.81 -35.90 8.66
N VAL A 93 17.26 -36.79 9.53
CA VAL A 93 18.59 -36.70 10.13
C VAL A 93 19.13 -38.10 10.34
N SER A 94 20.39 -38.29 9.99
CA SER A 94 21.16 -39.47 10.38
C SER A 94 22.37 -39.01 11.18
N ASP A 95 22.84 -39.86 12.09
CA ASP A 95 24.10 -39.65 12.78
C ASP A 95 24.89 -40.96 12.76
N PRO A 96 26.14 -40.97 12.28
CA PRO A 96 26.92 -42.19 12.23
C PRO A 96 27.18 -42.83 13.60
N ASP A 97 27.12 -42.04 14.68
CA ASP A 97 27.27 -42.44 16.08
C ASP A 97 25.90 -42.61 16.79
N ASP A 98 24.77 -42.46 16.07
CA ASP A 98 23.38 -42.63 16.51
C ASP A 98 23.01 -41.84 17.78
N ASN A 99 23.51 -40.61 17.88
CA ASN A 99 23.42 -39.79 19.09
C ASN A 99 22.83 -38.38 18.84
N VAL A 100 21.91 -38.24 17.87
CA VAL A 100 21.22 -36.98 17.61
C VAL A 100 20.49 -36.48 18.85
N ARG A 101 20.75 -35.23 19.25
CA ARG A 101 20.18 -34.59 20.44
C ARG A 101 19.01 -33.67 20.12
N MET A 102 19.14 -32.85 19.07
CA MET A 102 18.07 -31.93 18.68
C MET A 102 18.16 -31.56 17.20
N VAL A 103 17.02 -31.16 16.66
CA VAL A 103 16.94 -30.49 15.36
C VAL A 103 16.25 -29.13 15.52
N ALA A 104 16.53 -28.22 14.59
CA ALA A 104 15.88 -26.93 14.53
C ALA A 104 15.72 -26.46 13.08
N TRP A 105 14.50 -26.10 12.72
CA TRP A 105 14.18 -25.38 11.50
C TRP A 105 14.24 -23.88 11.74
N SER A 106 14.83 -23.14 10.80
CA SER A 106 14.90 -21.67 10.84
C SER A 106 14.89 -21.07 9.43
N SER A 107 14.36 -19.86 9.30
CA SER A 107 14.65 -18.96 8.19
C SER A 107 15.74 -17.95 8.61
N GLU A 108 16.11 -17.01 7.72
CA GLU A 108 16.99 -15.90 8.09
C GLU A 108 16.41 -15.04 9.24
N ALA A 109 15.09 -14.94 9.32
CA ALA A 109 14.40 -14.03 10.25
C ALA A 109 13.92 -14.70 11.55
N ALA A 110 13.63 -16.01 11.54
CA ALA A 110 12.96 -16.66 12.66
C ALA A 110 13.26 -18.16 12.81
N SER A 111 13.09 -18.66 14.04
CA SER A 111 12.99 -20.10 14.31
C SER A 111 11.59 -20.59 13.93
N LEU A 112 11.53 -21.68 13.16
CA LEU A 112 10.28 -22.26 12.66
C LEU A 112 9.82 -23.47 13.48
N GLY A 113 10.74 -24.17 14.14
CA GLY A 113 10.40 -25.24 15.07
C GLY A 113 11.57 -26.16 15.40
N LYS A 114 11.34 -27.15 16.26
CA LYS A 114 12.36 -28.12 16.73
C LYS A 114 12.01 -29.58 16.45
N ALA A 115 10.96 -29.81 15.66
CA ALA A 115 10.59 -31.13 15.18
C ALA A 115 11.15 -31.35 13.78
N LEU A 116 11.30 -32.60 13.35
CA LEU A 116 11.67 -32.92 11.97
C LEU A 116 10.59 -32.50 10.98
N SER A 117 9.31 -32.66 11.36
CA SER A 117 8.16 -32.16 10.62
C SER A 117 7.60 -30.89 11.27
N VAL A 118 7.56 -29.78 10.54
CA VAL A 118 7.01 -28.49 10.99
C VAL A 118 6.15 -27.85 9.90
N GLN A 119 5.17 -27.04 10.28
CA GLN A 119 4.42 -26.20 9.35
C GLN A 119 4.94 -24.75 9.41
N ALA A 120 5.13 -24.15 8.24
CA ALA A 120 5.52 -22.75 8.11
C ALA A 120 4.56 -22.05 7.14
N THR A 121 4.11 -20.85 7.49
CA THR A 121 3.36 -19.97 6.58
C THR A 121 4.33 -18.97 5.99
N LEU A 122 4.40 -18.94 4.66
CA LEU A 122 5.37 -18.17 3.90
C LEU A 122 4.64 -17.28 2.88
N PRO A 123 4.99 -15.99 2.77
CA PRO A 123 4.46 -15.12 1.72
C PRO A 123 4.95 -15.53 0.33
N VAL A 124 4.26 -15.07 -0.72
CA VAL A 124 4.74 -15.21 -2.11
C VAL A 124 6.18 -14.71 -2.22
N GLY A 125 7.02 -15.50 -2.90
CA GLY A 125 8.46 -15.28 -3.00
C GLY A 125 9.27 -16.54 -2.74
N GLU A 126 10.59 -16.37 -2.75
CA GLU A 126 11.57 -17.44 -2.51
C GLU A 126 12.06 -17.39 -1.06
N HIS A 127 12.07 -18.54 -0.39
CA HIS A 127 12.46 -18.70 1.01
C HIS A 127 13.50 -19.80 1.16
N VAL A 128 14.69 -19.46 1.64
CA VAL A 128 15.71 -20.45 2.02
C VAL A 128 15.53 -20.81 3.48
N LEU A 129 15.23 -22.08 3.75
CA LEU A 129 14.94 -22.61 5.07
C LEU A 129 16.00 -23.64 5.47
N LYS A 130 16.46 -23.55 6.72
CA LYS A 130 17.60 -24.29 7.24
C LYS A 130 17.18 -25.32 8.27
N LEU A 131 17.51 -26.58 8.04
CA LEU A 131 17.45 -27.64 9.05
C LEU A 131 18.82 -27.81 9.69
N ARG A 132 18.94 -27.51 10.99
CA ARG A 132 20.16 -27.76 11.77
C ARG A 132 19.97 -28.96 12.69
N ALA A 133 20.95 -29.86 12.75
CA ALA A 133 20.98 -30.99 13.66
C ALA A 133 22.18 -30.90 14.61
N PHE A 134 22.00 -31.29 15.87
CA PHE A 134 23.06 -31.34 16.89
C PHE A 134 23.13 -32.73 17.51
N ASP A 135 24.33 -33.21 17.79
CA ASP A 135 24.56 -34.46 18.53
C ASP A 135 24.74 -34.25 20.05
N LEU A 136 24.86 -35.36 20.80
CA LEU A 136 25.13 -35.35 22.24
C LEU A 136 26.52 -34.81 22.60
N SER A 137 27.50 -34.89 21.69
CA SER A 137 28.85 -34.33 21.84
C SER A 137 28.90 -32.81 21.62
N GLY A 138 27.81 -32.23 21.09
CA GLY A 138 27.68 -30.81 20.77
C GLY A 138 28.16 -30.42 19.38
N ALA A 139 28.51 -31.37 18.50
CA ALA A 139 28.75 -31.06 17.10
C ALA A 139 27.42 -30.86 16.37
N TYR A 140 27.46 -30.09 15.28
CA TYR A 140 26.27 -29.76 14.51
C TYR A 140 26.61 -29.51 13.05
N THR A 141 25.62 -29.74 12.21
CA THR A 141 25.62 -29.50 10.76
C THR A 141 24.24 -29.00 10.37
N TYR A 142 24.09 -28.59 9.12
CA TYR A 142 22.84 -28.11 8.59
C TYR A 142 22.70 -28.47 7.11
N ASP A 143 21.45 -28.44 6.65
CA ASP A 143 21.08 -28.54 5.25
C ASP A 143 19.99 -27.50 4.95
N ASP A 144 19.96 -27.01 3.71
CA ASP A 144 19.08 -25.94 3.27
C ASP A 144 18.07 -26.48 2.24
N VAL A 145 16.83 -26.01 2.31
CA VAL A 145 15.78 -26.25 1.31
C VAL A 145 15.22 -24.92 0.84
N THR A 146 14.98 -24.81 -0.47
CA THR A 146 14.37 -23.63 -1.07
C THR A 146 12.88 -23.86 -1.27
N VAL A 147 12.06 -22.97 -0.72
CA VAL A 147 10.61 -22.97 -0.93
C VAL A 147 10.21 -21.75 -1.75
N THR A 148 9.70 -21.99 -2.95
CA THR A 148 9.14 -20.96 -3.82
C THR A 148 7.62 -20.94 -3.69
N VAL A 149 7.08 -19.86 -3.11
CA VAL A 149 5.64 -19.64 -3.05
C VAL A 149 5.22 -18.77 -4.23
N THR A 150 4.35 -19.29 -5.08
CA THR A 150 3.81 -18.56 -6.25
C THR A 150 2.39 -18.11 -5.99
N GLY A 151 2.02 -16.89 -6.35
CA GLY A 151 0.64 -16.43 -6.25
C GLY A 151 0.44 -15.13 -7.00
N GLU A 152 -0.75 -15.01 -7.59
CA GLU A 152 -1.27 -13.77 -8.16
C GLU A 152 -2.57 -13.43 -7.42
N ALA A 153 -2.85 -12.14 -7.30
CA ALA A 153 -4.11 -11.61 -6.76
C ALA A 153 -4.73 -10.65 -7.76
N LEU A 154 -5.97 -10.21 -7.52
CA LEU A 154 -6.52 -9.10 -8.29
C LEU A 154 -5.62 -7.86 -8.15
N PRO A 155 -5.46 -7.07 -9.21
CA PRO A 155 -4.60 -5.90 -9.15
C PRO A 155 -5.19 -4.84 -8.22
N GLU A 156 -4.34 -4.14 -7.48
CA GLU A 156 -4.72 -3.01 -6.63
C GLU A 156 -4.15 -1.70 -7.17
N PHE A 157 -4.93 -0.62 -7.11
CA PHE A 157 -4.45 0.70 -7.49
C PHE A 157 -3.56 1.28 -6.38
N VAL A 158 -2.30 1.56 -6.71
CA VAL A 158 -1.25 1.97 -5.74
C VAL A 158 -1.48 3.39 -5.22
N SER A 159 -2.16 4.23 -6.01
CA SER A 159 -2.74 5.48 -5.55
C SER A 159 -3.96 5.85 -6.39
N PRO A 160 -5.09 6.20 -5.78
CA PRO A 160 -6.24 6.71 -6.53
C PRO A 160 -5.86 8.05 -7.17
N ALA A 161 -6.03 8.16 -8.48
CA ALA A 161 -5.75 9.42 -9.18
C ALA A 161 -6.65 10.54 -8.61
N PRO A 162 -6.09 11.73 -8.31
CA PRO A 162 -6.86 12.83 -7.73
C PRO A 162 -7.90 13.35 -8.71
N SER A 163 -8.86 14.12 -8.22
CA SER A 163 -9.77 14.88 -9.08
C SER A 163 -8.97 15.84 -9.97
N VAL A 164 -9.35 15.92 -11.25
CA VAL A 164 -8.68 16.80 -12.22
C VAL A 164 -9.54 18.02 -12.48
N ASP A 165 -9.02 19.22 -12.19
CA ASP A 165 -9.65 20.49 -12.53
C ASP A 165 -8.99 21.11 -13.76
N VAL A 166 -9.75 21.23 -14.85
CA VAL A 166 -9.29 21.85 -16.09
C VAL A 166 -9.99 23.20 -16.28
N SER A 167 -9.32 24.28 -15.92
CA SER A 167 -9.78 25.64 -16.22
C SER A 167 -9.54 25.93 -17.70
N ARG A 168 -10.60 26.17 -18.49
CA ARG A 168 -10.46 26.56 -19.91
C ARG A 168 -11.25 27.79 -20.29
N CYS A 169 -10.66 28.46 -21.29
CA CYS A 169 -11.10 29.69 -21.92
C CYS A 169 -11.68 29.47 -23.34
N ALA A 170 -12.43 28.39 -23.60
CA ALA A 170 -13.17 28.22 -24.86
C ALA A 170 -14.42 27.35 -24.69
N PRO A 171 -15.53 27.65 -25.42
CA PRO A 171 -16.71 26.78 -25.47
C PRO A 171 -16.42 25.45 -26.21
N GLY A 172 -17.24 24.44 -25.93
CA GLY A 172 -17.17 23.12 -26.59
C GLY A 172 -16.36 22.07 -25.82
N THR A 173 -16.10 20.94 -26.47
CA THR A 173 -15.35 19.82 -25.87
C THR A 173 -13.85 20.07 -25.89
N ALA A 174 -13.16 19.54 -24.88
CA ALA A 174 -11.74 19.74 -24.66
C ALA A 174 -11.03 18.39 -24.54
N ALA A 175 -9.90 18.23 -25.23
CA ALA A 175 -8.96 17.16 -24.91
C ALA A 175 -8.35 17.43 -23.53
N VAL A 176 -8.71 16.58 -22.56
CA VAL A 176 -8.22 16.56 -21.19
C VAL A 176 -7.14 15.50 -21.09
N THR A 177 -5.98 15.88 -20.56
CA THR A 177 -4.93 14.93 -20.18
C THR A 177 -5.24 14.38 -18.79
N LEU A 178 -5.21 13.07 -18.65
CA LEU A 178 -5.47 12.32 -17.44
C LEU A 178 -4.22 11.50 -17.12
N ASP A 179 -3.72 11.63 -15.89
CA ASP A 179 -2.68 10.75 -15.41
C ASP A 179 -3.26 9.35 -15.24
N VAL A 180 -2.70 8.37 -15.96
CA VAL A 180 -3.12 6.97 -15.87
C VAL A 180 -2.67 6.46 -14.50
N PRO A 181 -3.59 5.98 -13.63
CA PRO A 181 -3.21 5.49 -12.31
C PRO A 181 -2.38 4.21 -12.42
N GLU A 182 -1.45 4.05 -11.50
CA GLU A 182 -0.66 2.83 -11.39
C GLU A 182 -1.43 1.75 -10.62
N ALA A 183 -1.34 0.51 -11.10
CA ALA A 183 -1.89 -0.65 -10.41
C ALA A 183 -0.90 -1.81 -10.47
N SER A 184 -0.83 -2.58 -9.40
CA SER A 184 0.06 -3.72 -9.24
C SER A 184 -0.63 -4.87 -8.55
N ASP A 185 -0.17 -6.08 -8.83
CA ASP A 185 -0.53 -7.27 -8.07
C ASP A 185 0.12 -7.21 -6.67
N PRO A 186 -0.65 -7.27 -5.57
CA PRO A 186 -0.11 -7.16 -4.21
C PRO A 186 0.72 -8.38 -3.77
N CYS A 187 0.53 -9.55 -4.41
CA CYS A 187 1.28 -10.76 -4.09
C CYS A 187 2.62 -10.82 -4.82
N SER A 188 2.64 -10.49 -6.11
CA SER A 188 3.83 -10.64 -6.96
C SER A 188 4.58 -9.33 -7.24
N GLY A 189 3.96 -8.18 -6.97
CA GLY A 189 4.46 -6.87 -7.41
C GLY A 189 4.40 -6.68 -8.94
N GLY A 190 3.77 -7.61 -9.67
CA GLY A 190 3.61 -7.53 -11.12
C GLY A 190 2.74 -6.34 -11.53
N ALA A 191 3.18 -5.58 -12.53
CA ALA A 191 2.41 -4.46 -13.06
C ALA A 191 1.10 -4.95 -13.71
N ALA A 192 0.00 -4.25 -13.46
CA ALA A 192 -1.28 -4.51 -14.12
C ALA A 192 -1.44 -3.65 -15.38
N VAL A 193 -2.20 -4.14 -16.36
CA VAL A 193 -2.58 -3.35 -17.53
C VAL A 193 -3.73 -2.43 -17.13
N VAL A 194 -3.55 -1.12 -17.23
CA VAL A 194 -4.56 -0.12 -16.86
C VAL A 194 -5.17 0.53 -18.10
N THR A 195 -6.49 0.55 -18.16
CA THR A 195 -7.29 1.21 -19.22
C THR A 195 -8.32 2.14 -18.59
N GLY A 196 -8.73 3.18 -19.30
CA GLY A 196 -9.68 4.18 -18.80
C GLY A 196 -10.85 4.42 -19.75
N ARG A 197 -12.04 4.66 -19.19
CA ARG A 197 -13.23 5.03 -19.95
C ARG A 197 -14.09 6.02 -19.17
N VAL A 198 -14.58 7.06 -19.84
CA VAL A 198 -15.55 7.98 -19.25
C VAL A 198 -16.91 7.31 -19.31
N ILE A 199 -17.51 7.09 -18.14
CA ILE A 199 -18.80 6.39 -17.98
C ILE A 199 -19.96 7.34 -17.68
N LEU A 200 -19.67 8.56 -17.22
CA LEU A 200 -20.66 9.60 -16.95
C LEU A 200 -20.13 10.95 -17.41
N VAL A 201 -21.01 11.75 -18.00
CA VAL A 201 -20.80 13.16 -18.33
C VAL A 201 -22.02 13.94 -17.85
N ASN A 202 -21.80 14.88 -16.93
CA ASN A 202 -22.83 15.69 -16.30
C ASN A 202 -23.98 14.87 -15.69
N GLY A 203 -23.67 13.70 -15.13
CA GLY A 203 -24.63 12.77 -14.54
C GLY A 203 -25.33 11.83 -15.54
N GLU A 204 -25.14 12.04 -16.84
CA GLU A 204 -25.70 11.17 -17.88
C GLU A 204 -24.70 10.08 -18.30
N PRO A 205 -25.17 8.86 -18.62
CA PRO A 205 -24.32 7.80 -19.14
C PRO A 205 -23.52 8.24 -20.37
N ALA A 206 -22.23 7.96 -20.35
CA ALA A 206 -21.32 8.24 -21.44
C ALA A 206 -20.47 7.01 -21.76
N ASP A 207 -19.90 7.03 -22.96
CA ASP A 207 -18.99 6.01 -23.44
C ASP A 207 -17.89 6.69 -24.26
N ILE A 208 -16.88 7.23 -23.57
CA ILE A 208 -15.75 7.91 -24.20
C ILE A 208 -14.46 7.20 -23.80
N PRO A 209 -13.68 6.63 -24.73
CA PRO A 209 -12.43 5.97 -24.39
C PRO A 209 -11.36 6.98 -23.95
N VAL A 210 -10.53 6.60 -22.97
CA VAL A 210 -9.28 7.30 -22.68
C VAL A 210 -8.19 6.69 -23.56
N VAL A 211 -7.66 7.47 -24.51
CA VAL A 211 -6.62 7.04 -25.46
C VAL A 211 -5.35 7.84 -25.17
N ASP A 212 -4.24 7.15 -24.94
CA ASP A 212 -2.95 7.77 -24.61
C ASP A 212 -3.03 8.78 -23.46
N GLY A 213 -3.78 8.44 -22.41
CA GLY A 213 -4.01 9.31 -21.25
C GLY A 213 -4.84 10.56 -21.58
N ARG A 214 -5.66 10.53 -22.64
CA ARG A 214 -6.50 11.68 -23.03
C ARG A 214 -7.93 11.29 -23.29
N ALA A 215 -8.86 12.16 -22.92
CA ALA A 215 -10.28 12.07 -23.24
C ALA A 215 -10.84 13.42 -23.67
N THR A 216 -11.78 13.42 -24.61
CA THR A 216 -12.46 14.65 -25.07
C THR A 216 -13.73 14.86 -24.27
N LEU A 217 -13.73 15.85 -23.37
CA LEU A 217 -14.79 16.08 -22.39
C LEU A 217 -15.46 17.45 -22.58
N PRO A 218 -16.79 17.56 -22.48
CA PRO A 218 -17.46 18.86 -22.43
C PRO A 218 -17.26 19.53 -21.06
N PRO A 219 -17.66 20.81 -20.92
CA PRO A 219 -17.69 21.47 -19.63
C PRO A 219 -18.64 20.79 -18.64
N GLY A 220 -18.30 20.88 -17.35
CA GLY A 220 -19.02 20.29 -16.24
C GLY A 220 -18.25 19.13 -15.59
N THR A 221 -18.96 18.13 -15.08
CA THR A 221 -18.38 17.01 -14.33
C THR A 221 -18.38 15.74 -15.17
N SER A 222 -17.31 14.96 -15.13
CA SER A 222 -17.22 13.66 -15.80
C SER A 222 -16.64 12.62 -14.84
N THR A 223 -17.08 11.36 -14.97
CA THR A 223 -16.55 10.24 -14.19
C THR A 223 -15.79 9.30 -15.11
N VAL A 224 -14.51 9.11 -14.84
CA VAL A 224 -13.64 8.14 -15.50
C VAL A 224 -13.60 6.87 -14.65
N GLU A 225 -13.92 5.73 -15.25
CA GLU A 225 -13.69 4.42 -14.68
C GLU A 225 -12.39 3.84 -15.25
N TRP A 226 -11.42 3.64 -14.37
CA TRP A 226 -10.18 2.95 -14.64
C TRP A 226 -10.35 1.47 -14.35
N THR A 227 -9.86 0.62 -15.25
CA THR A 227 -9.84 -0.84 -15.11
C THR A 227 -8.40 -1.33 -15.16
N ALA A 228 -7.93 -1.95 -14.08
CA ALA A 228 -6.67 -2.65 -14.01
C ALA A 228 -6.91 -4.15 -14.22
N THR A 229 -6.10 -4.82 -15.06
CA THR A 229 -6.23 -6.24 -15.37
C THR A 229 -4.89 -6.97 -15.29
N ASN A 230 -4.89 -8.17 -14.72
CA ASN A 230 -3.77 -9.12 -14.72
C ASN A 230 -4.27 -10.56 -14.96
N GLY A 231 -3.40 -11.56 -14.78
CA GLY A 231 -3.75 -12.99 -14.96
C GLY A 231 -4.85 -13.49 -14.01
N SER A 232 -5.02 -12.84 -12.87
CA SER A 232 -6.03 -13.19 -11.86
C SER A 232 -7.38 -12.52 -12.06
N GLY A 233 -7.47 -11.46 -12.86
CA GLY A 233 -8.73 -10.78 -13.18
C GLY A 233 -8.59 -9.26 -13.24
N SER A 234 -9.68 -8.56 -12.92
CA SER A 234 -9.75 -7.09 -13.04
C SER A 234 -10.29 -6.41 -11.79
N ALA A 235 -9.79 -5.20 -11.52
CA ALA A 235 -10.29 -4.29 -10.50
C ALA A 235 -10.62 -2.92 -11.13
N THR A 236 -11.53 -2.17 -10.51
CA THR A 236 -11.95 -0.85 -11.02
C THR A 236 -11.81 0.26 -9.98
N PHE A 237 -11.54 1.47 -10.47
CA PHE A 237 -11.43 2.70 -9.68
C PHE A 237 -12.10 3.86 -10.43
N ARG A 238 -12.79 4.76 -9.72
CA ARG A 238 -13.49 5.91 -10.32
C ARG A 238 -12.81 7.23 -9.94
N GLN A 239 -12.51 8.03 -10.96
CA GLN A 239 -11.93 9.36 -10.85
C GLN A 239 -12.94 10.41 -11.35
N GLU A 240 -13.06 11.52 -10.62
CA GLU A 240 -13.85 12.68 -11.06
C GLU A 240 -12.97 13.67 -11.83
N VAL A 241 -13.53 14.23 -12.91
CA VAL A 241 -12.89 15.24 -13.75
C VAL A 241 -13.83 16.42 -13.89
N HIS A 242 -13.35 17.61 -13.57
CA HIS A 242 -14.08 18.86 -13.70
C HIS A 242 -13.47 19.69 -14.83
N VAL A 243 -14.28 19.98 -15.85
CA VAL A 243 -13.90 20.88 -16.94
C VAL A 243 -14.64 22.18 -16.75
N GLY A 244 -13.91 23.25 -16.45
CA GLY A 244 -14.48 24.59 -16.34
C GLY A 244 -15.08 25.04 -17.67
N ALA A 245 -16.30 25.57 -17.63
CA ALA A 245 -16.89 26.28 -18.76
C ALA A 245 -16.41 27.73 -18.75
N GLU A 246 -16.15 28.31 -19.93
CA GLU A 246 -16.11 29.76 -20.01
C GLU A 246 -17.47 30.36 -19.69
N PRO A 247 -17.46 31.55 -19.08
CA PRO A 247 -18.63 32.40 -19.14
C PRO A 247 -18.88 32.80 -20.60
N THR A 248 -20.10 32.59 -21.09
CA THR A 248 -20.59 33.10 -22.38
C THR A 248 -20.30 34.59 -22.58
N LEU A 249 -20.24 35.35 -21.50
CA LEU A 249 -19.86 36.76 -21.50
C LEU A 249 -18.79 37.03 -20.45
N PHE A 250 -17.60 37.47 -20.85
CA PHE A 250 -16.50 37.80 -19.95
C PHE A 250 -16.17 39.29 -19.98
N ALA A 251 -16.01 39.90 -18.81
CA ALA A 251 -15.61 41.30 -18.67
C ALA A 251 -14.45 41.46 -17.66
N THR A 252 -13.52 42.37 -17.96
CA THR A 252 -12.40 42.76 -17.09
C THR A 252 -12.51 44.20 -16.57
N GLY A 253 -13.55 44.92 -16.96
CA GLY A 253 -13.88 46.28 -16.53
C GLY A 253 -15.31 46.33 -16.00
N ALA A 254 -16.16 47.16 -16.59
CA ALA A 254 -17.59 47.19 -16.27
C ALA A 254 -18.37 46.17 -17.11
N LEU A 255 -19.39 45.56 -16.52
CA LEU A 255 -20.34 44.68 -17.21
C LEU A 255 -21.76 45.21 -17.03
N LYS A 256 -22.41 45.57 -18.13
CA LYS A 256 -23.84 45.93 -18.14
C LYS A 256 -24.59 44.94 -19.01
N ILE A 257 -25.59 44.27 -18.43
CA ILE A 257 -26.54 43.42 -19.16
C ILE A 257 -27.88 44.15 -19.15
N GLY A 258 -28.31 44.59 -20.34
CA GLY A 258 -29.54 45.37 -20.54
C GLY A 258 -30.82 44.54 -20.43
N HIS A 259 -31.95 45.17 -20.74
CA HIS A 259 -33.25 44.53 -20.82
C HIS A 259 -33.33 43.50 -21.97
N GLU A 260 -34.05 42.41 -21.73
CA GLU A 260 -34.37 41.36 -22.73
C GLU A 260 -33.13 40.68 -23.35
N VAL A 261 -32.04 40.57 -22.58
CA VAL A 261 -30.83 39.89 -23.03
C VAL A 261 -30.92 38.40 -22.73
N GLN A 262 -30.90 37.58 -23.77
CA GLN A 262 -30.70 36.14 -23.66
C GLN A 262 -29.23 35.80 -23.90
N LEU A 263 -28.57 35.21 -22.91
CA LEU A 263 -27.26 34.59 -23.10
C LEU A 263 -27.45 33.12 -23.41
N THR A 264 -26.87 32.68 -24.51
CA THR A 264 -26.93 31.30 -24.97
C THR A 264 -25.50 30.85 -25.26
N ALA A 265 -25.08 29.76 -24.63
CA ALA A 265 -23.81 29.13 -24.95
C ALA A 265 -23.89 28.44 -26.33
N GLU A 266 -22.73 28.13 -26.90
CA GLU A 266 -22.65 27.35 -28.12
C GLU A 266 -23.38 25.99 -27.94
N GLY A 267 -24.30 25.66 -28.84
CA GLY A 267 -25.17 24.48 -28.70
C GLY A 267 -26.55 24.74 -28.06
N GLY A 268 -26.91 25.99 -27.76
CA GLY A 268 -28.28 26.35 -27.37
C GLY A 268 -28.58 26.26 -25.87
N GLN A 269 -27.57 25.95 -25.04
CA GLN A 269 -27.70 25.90 -23.58
C GLN A 269 -27.72 27.31 -22.97
N LEU A 270 -28.20 27.42 -21.72
CA LEU A 270 -28.17 28.69 -20.98
C LEU A 270 -26.74 29.20 -20.83
N GLY A 271 -26.52 30.45 -21.23
CA GLY A 271 -25.22 31.09 -21.12
C GLY A 271 -24.95 31.67 -19.73
N SER A 272 -23.68 31.80 -19.39
CA SER A 272 -23.20 32.41 -18.14
C SER A 272 -22.43 33.70 -18.41
N ALA A 273 -22.36 34.59 -17.42
CA ALA A 273 -21.58 35.82 -17.51
C ALA A 273 -20.61 35.91 -16.33
N MET A 274 -19.42 36.46 -16.56
CA MET A 274 -18.45 36.70 -15.52
C MET A 274 -17.83 38.09 -15.67
N ASN A 275 -17.72 38.80 -14.56
CA ASN A 275 -16.95 40.03 -14.49
C ASN A 275 -15.83 39.88 -13.46
N VAL A 276 -14.58 39.94 -13.90
CA VAL A 276 -13.40 39.92 -13.03
C VAL A 276 -12.80 41.31 -12.81
N GLY A 277 -13.39 42.34 -13.42
CA GLY A 277 -13.04 43.73 -13.19
C GLY A 277 -13.49 44.24 -11.83
N ASN A 278 -12.89 45.36 -11.42
CA ASN A 278 -13.26 46.05 -10.17
C ASN A 278 -14.43 47.03 -10.35
N GLU A 279 -14.89 47.25 -11.58
CA GLU A 279 -16.03 48.10 -11.87
C GLU A 279 -17.36 47.36 -11.67
N PRO A 280 -18.47 48.07 -11.38
CA PRO A 280 -19.74 47.44 -11.09
C PRO A 280 -20.27 46.55 -12.21
N THR A 281 -20.96 45.48 -11.83
CA THR A 281 -21.84 44.73 -12.73
C THR A 281 -23.28 45.21 -12.55
N ILE A 282 -23.93 45.65 -13.63
CA ILE A 282 -25.30 46.18 -13.62
C ILE A 282 -26.20 45.23 -14.43
N LEU A 283 -27.30 44.79 -13.82
CA LEU A 283 -28.27 43.87 -14.41
C LEU A 283 -29.65 44.53 -14.53
N GLU A 284 -30.11 44.66 -15.77
CA GLU A 284 -31.42 45.19 -16.19
C GLU A 284 -32.29 44.09 -16.85
N ASN A 285 -31.96 42.81 -16.66
CA ASN A 285 -32.46 41.74 -17.53
C ASN A 285 -33.80 41.11 -17.11
N ARG A 286 -34.87 41.41 -17.86
CA ARG A 286 -36.18 40.71 -17.78
C ARG A 286 -36.36 39.69 -18.91
N PRO A 287 -37.07 38.58 -18.69
CA PRO A 287 -36.75 37.41 -17.87
C PRO A 287 -35.86 36.40 -18.64
N ALA A 288 -34.64 36.12 -18.16
CA ALA A 288 -33.85 35.00 -18.68
C ALA A 288 -32.93 34.45 -17.57
N PRO A 289 -32.84 33.11 -17.39
CA PRO A 289 -31.96 32.53 -16.39
C PRO A 289 -30.51 32.87 -16.74
N LEU A 290 -29.84 33.58 -15.84
CA LEU A 290 -28.45 33.97 -15.98
C LEU A 290 -27.62 33.39 -14.83
N PHE A 291 -26.51 32.72 -15.14
CA PHE A 291 -25.48 32.33 -14.17
C PHE A 291 -24.38 33.39 -14.14
N LEU A 292 -24.20 34.06 -13.00
CA LEU A 292 -23.20 35.11 -12.84
C LEU A 292 -22.14 34.77 -11.80
N GLY A 293 -20.87 34.90 -12.19
CA GLY A 293 -19.71 34.94 -11.29
C GLY A 293 -19.07 36.33 -11.30
N SER A 294 -18.74 36.90 -10.14
CA SER A 294 -17.87 38.09 -10.10
C SER A 294 -16.86 38.01 -8.97
N LEU A 295 -15.62 38.39 -9.29
CA LEU A 295 -14.53 38.58 -8.33
C LEU A 295 -14.42 40.04 -7.87
N GLY A 296 -15.16 40.95 -8.51
CA GLY A 296 -15.27 42.36 -8.17
C GLY A 296 -16.24 42.64 -7.02
N ALA A 297 -16.14 43.84 -6.43
CA ALA A 297 -16.74 44.13 -5.13
C ALA A 297 -18.28 44.23 -5.11
N GLN A 298 -18.94 44.48 -6.24
CA GLN A 298 -20.37 44.81 -6.25
C GLN A 298 -21.13 44.42 -7.54
N VAL A 299 -22.22 43.66 -7.38
CA VAL A 299 -23.26 43.45 -8.40
C VAL A 299 -24.50 44.24 -8.00
N THR A 300 -25.11 44.98 -8.94
CA THR A 300 -26.34 45.74 -8.71
C THR A 300 -27.42 45.29 -9.67
N ILE A 301 -28.54 44.79 -9.13
CA ILE A 301 -29.75 44.51 -9.90
C ILE A 301 -30.63 45.75 -9.85
N VAL A 302 -30.93 46.33 -11.01
CA VAL A 302 -31.72 47.57 -11.10
C VAL A 302 -33.15 47.37 -11.63
N ASP A 303 -33.46 46.17 -12.14
CA ASP A 303 -34.77 45.81 -12.68
C ASP A 303 -35.20 44.35 -12.35
N ASP A 304 -36.27 43.80 -12.96
CA ASP A 304 -36.61 42.37 -12.80
C ASP A 304 -35.39 41.48 -13.16
N PHE A 305 -35.20 40.38 -12.42
CA PHE A 305 -34.14 39.41 -12.69
C PHE A 305 -34.63 38.00 -12.41
N TRP A 306 -34.20 37.02 -13.21
CA TRP A 306 -34.41 35.60 -12.94
C TRP A 306 -33.11 34.83 -13.15
N GLY A 307 -32.64 34.03 -12.19
CA GLY A 307 -31.42 33.23 -12.40
C GLY A 307 -30.62 32.87 -11.15
N VAL A 308 -29.32 32.60 -11.34
CA VAL A 308 -28.40 32.22 -10.26
C VAL A 308 -27.21 33.19 -10.22
N ILE A 309 -26.96 33.80 -9.07
CA ILE A 309 -25.81 34.68 -8.85
C ILE A 309 -24.88 34.03 -7.81
N VAL A 310 -23.58 33.96 -8.11
CA VAL A 310 -22.54 33.40 -7.24
C VAL A 310 -21.38 34.40 -7.09
N LEU A 311 -21.23 34.96 -5.89
CA LEU A 311 -20.30 36.03 -5.52
C LEU A 311 -19.55 35.67 -4.23
N PRO A 312 -18.69 34.64 -4.25
CA PRO A 312 -18.13 34.07 -3.02
C PRO A 312 -17.36 35.11 -2.16
N ASN A 313 -16.82 36.16 -2.80
CA ASN A 313 -16.09 37.24 -2.13
C ASN A 313 -16.72 38.63 -2.31
N GLY A 314 -17.84 38.75 -3.03
CA GLY A 314 -18.44 40.02 -3.44
C GLY A 314 -19.73 40.40 -2.69
N THR A 315 -20.19 41.63 -2.91
CA THR A 315 -21.47 42.13 -2.37
C THR A 315 -22.54 42.18 -3.46
N LEU A 316 -23.71 41.57 -3.20
CA LEU A 316 -24.90 41.72 -4.04
C LEU A 316 -25.78 42.85 -3.51
N ARG A 317 -26.03 43.88 -4.32
CA ARG A 317 -27.03 44.92 -4.04
C ARG A 317 -28.27 44.69 -4.88
N LEU A 318 -29.40 44.50 -4.21
CA LEU A 318 -30.71 44.43 -4.86
C LEU A 318 -31.35 45.81 -4.75
N HIS A 319 -31.37 46.56 -5.85
CA HIS A 319 -31.86 47.93 -5.88
C HIS A 319 -32.89 48.08 -6.99
N ASN A 320 -34.16 47.80 -6.71
CA ASN A 320 -35.16 47.89 -7.74
C ASN A 320 -35.67 49.32 -7.93
N GLN A 321 -35.24 49.99 -9.00
CA GLN A 321 -35.68 51.36 -9.31
C GLN A 321 -37.10 51.42 -9.93
N SER A 322 -37.65 50.27 -10.34
CA SER A 322 -38.87 50.16 -11.17
C SER A 322 -40.00 49.31 -10.54
N MET A 323 -39.91 48.92 -9.27
CA MET A 323 -40.81 47.95 -8.58
C MET A 323 -40.76 46.50 -9.12
N GLY A 324 -39.69 46.12 -9.81
CA GLY A 324 -39.49 44.75 -10.26
C GLY A 324 -39.19 43.71 -9.15
N SER A 325 -39.20 42.44 -9.54
CA SER A 325 -38.98 41.26 -8.72
C SER A 325 -37.71 40.51 -9.14
N SER A 326 -36.87 40.15 -8.17
CA SER A 326 -35.72 39.27 -8.37
C SER A 326 -36.07 37.85 -7.94
N ARG A 327 -36.03 36.89 -8.87
CA ARG A 327 -36.31 35.47 -8.65
C ARG A 327 -35.06 34.61 -8.83
N GLY A 328 -34.85 33.64 -7.94
CA GLY A 328 -33.83 32.59 -8.13
C GLY A 328 -32.91 32.36 -6.93
N ARG A 329 -31.67 31.94 -7.18
CA ARG A 329 -30.69 31.57 -6.13
C ARG A 329 -29.53 32.56 -6.08
N PHE A 330 -29.26 33.12 -4.91
CA PHE A 330 -28.24 34.15 -4.72
C PHE A 330 -27.25 33.71 -3.65
N TYR A 331 -25.98 33.57 -4.02
CA TYR A 331 -24.87 33.23 -3.12
C TYR A 331 -23.88 34.39 -3.14
N ALA A 332 -23.66 35.05 -2.01
CA ALA A 332 -22.70 36.15 -1.93
C ALA A 332 -22.05 36.25 -0.53
N ARG A 333 -20.88 36.88 -0.43
CA ARG A 333 -20.27 37.21 0.87
C ARG A 333 -21.16 38.16 1.68
N ALA A 334 -21.82 39.10 1.00
CA ALA A 334 -22.80 40.00 1.59
C ALA A 334 -23.94 40.26 0.60
N ILE A 335 -25.18 40.31 1.10
CA ILE A 335 -26.37 40.67 0.32
C ILE A 335 -27.03 41.87 0.99
N ASP A 336 -27.18 42.95 0.24
CA ASP A 336 -27.77 44.23 0.66
C ASP A 336 -29.05 44.46 -0.15
N VAL A 337 -30.19 44.40 0.54
CA VAL A 337 -31.54 44.51 -0.06
C VAL A 337 -32.08 45.90 0.25
N GLN A 338 -32.23 46.73 -0.79
CA GLN A 338 -32.68 48.11 -0.63
C GLN A 338 -34.20 48.21 -0.40
N PRO A 339 -34.69 49.29 0.25
CA PRO A 339 -36.13 49.55 0.37
C PRO A 339 -36.76 49.57 -1.02
N ASN A 340 -37.82 48.77 -1.23
CA ASN A 340 -38.54 48.52 -2.49
C ASN A 340 -38.03 47.36 -3.38
N ALA A 341 -36.97 46.65 -3.00
CA ALA A 341 -36.62 45.40 -3.67
C ALA A 341 -37.58 44.26 -3.25
N ARG A 342 -38.13 43.53 -4.23
CA ARG A 342 -38.91 42.31 -3.99
C ARG A 342 -38.06 41.10 -4.39
N VAL A 343 -37.81 40.19 -3.45
CA VAL A 343 -37.09 38.95 -3.70
C VAL A 343 -38.06 37.78 -3.55
N GLU A 344 -38.13 36.97 -4.59
CA GLU A 344 -38.98 35.78 -4.63
C GLU A 344 -38.08 34.55 -4.78
N HIS A 345 -38.34 33.52 -3.97
CA HIS A 345 -37.58 32.27 -4.02
C HIS A 345 -38.43 31.19 -4.66
N ASP A 346 -37.91 30.53 -5.70
CA ASP A 346 -38.71 29.61 -6.50
C ASP A 346 -38.88 28.20 -5.87
N ASP A 347 -38.16 27.78 -4.83
CA ASP A 347 -38.39 26.44 -4.23
C ASP A 347 -37.92 26.28 -2.78
N VAL A 348 -38.83 25.88 -1.87
CA VAL A 348 -38.44 25.41 -0.52
C VAL A 348 -37.90 23.98 -0.64
N PHE A 349 -36.59 23.82 -0.68
CA PHE A 349 -35.93 22.54 -0.36
C PHE A 349 -35.32 22.62 1.04
N CYS A 350 -36.08 22.19 2.05
CA CYS A 350 -35.48 21.72 3.29
C CYS A 350 -35.01 20.28 3.06
N ARG A 351 -33.70 20.09 2.96
CA ARG A 351 -33.03 18.85 3.37
C ARG A 351 -32.08 19.20 4.51
#